data_AF-A0A0D0QUE4-F1
#
_entry.id   AF-A0A0D0QUE4-F1
#
_cell.length_a   1.000
_cell.length_b   1.000
_cell.length_c   1.000
_cell.angle_alpha   90.00
_cell.angle_beta   90.00
_cell.angle_gamma   90.00
#
_symmetry.space_group_name_H-M   'P 1'
#
loop_
_entity.id
_entity.type
_entity.pdbx_description
1 polymer ?
#
loop_
_entity_poly.entity_id
_entity_poly.type
_entity_poly.pdbx_seq_one_letter_code
_entity_poly.pdbx_strand_id
1 'polypeptide(L)'
;MEEQLPDGTNIEYSYDGFGNRKQIVKTKDGQSTTTDADYNAANQLVRFGTETISYDANGNRLEDGKYQYEWNEADQLVSITRKGESTPFVTYKYDEDGRRIQKNVNGVITNYHYQGDSLNVLYETDADGNVVRSYIYGENGQLLAMKKGTATYFYHYNAHGDVIALTDEQGNIVARYQYDAWGNILSQSGALADENPYRYAGYQYDKETGLYYLIARYYHPTHGVFLSLDPDPGDADDILTQNGYAYANNNPVMLVDPDGKFAYAVGLYFVPGVGQVMLIGTAAVVGAYGAWYLGKKLGEIDWDHIKEEHGPKSNKKMKDGKKPKSKFKSNRTLKRTTRATARTKPVRTGRYGRTIHEKTFKRPVGTDTRGKPTNRVRVIREPSGKVVTSFPFYIGCNKEFPISMSRLCNYSLR
;
A
#
# COMPACT_ATOMS: atom_id res chain seq x y z
N MET A 1 12.01 -2.83 -11.94
CA MET A 1 11.06 -3.97 -11.82
C MET A 1 10.40 -4.13 -13.17
N GLU A 2 10.01 -5.33 -13.57
CA GLU A 2 9.35 -5.58 -14.86
C GLU A 2 8.18 -6.54 -14.64
N GLU A 3 7.11 -6.34 -15.39
CA GLU A 3 5.99 -7.29 -15.52
C GLU A 3 5.63 -7.47 -17.00
N GLN A 4 5.03 -8.61 -17.32
CA GLN A 4 4.47 -8.88 -18.64
C GLN A 4 2.98 -9.20 -18.46
N LEU A 5 2.14 -8.44 -19.16
CA LEU A 5 0.69 -8.62 -19.16
C LEU A 5 0.28 -9.80 -20.07
N PRO A 6 -0.91 -10.39 -19.87
CA PRO A 6 -1.39 -11.51 -20.68
C PRO A 6 -1.49 -11.23 -22.19
N ASP A 7 -1.62 -9.96 -22.57
CA ASP A 7 -1.70 -9.51 -23.96
C ASP A 7 -0.34 -9.28 -24.62
N GLY A 8 0.75 -9.64 -23.92
CA GLY A 8 2.13 -9.48 -24.38
C GLY A 8 2.77 -8.13 -24.09
N THR A 9 2.06 -7.18 -23.47
CA THR A 9 2.63 -5.89 -23.08
C THR A 9 3.67 -6.08 -21.97
N ASN A 10 4.89 -5.60 -22.18
CA ASN A 10 5.91 -5.53 -21.14
C ASN A 10 5.87 -4.16 -20.47
N ILE A 11 5.94 -4.12 -19.14
CA ILE A 11 5.96 -2.88 -18.36
C ILE A 11 7.20 -2.87 -17.47
N GLU A 12 8.05 -1.88 -17.68
CA GLU A 12 9.26 -1.64 -16.91
C GLU A 12 9.09 -0.44 -15.97
N TYR A 13 9.57 -0.60 -14.75
CA TYR A 13 9.47 0.37 -13.67
C TYR A 13 10.86 0.75 -13.17
N SER A 14 11.14 2.04 -13.17
CA SER A 14 12.37 2.64 -12.62
C SER A 14 12.08 3.43 -11.36
N TYR A 15 12.98 3.35 -10.38
CA TYR A 15 12.82 3.95 -9.06
C TYR A 15 14.05 4.77 -8.69
N ASP A 16 13.85 5.81 -7.89
CA ASP A 16 14.96 6.40 -7.13
C ASP A 16 15.31 5.52 -5.91
N GLY A 17 16.31 5.93 -5.12
CA GLY A 17 16.72 5.14 -3.96
C GLY A 17 15.87 5.31 -2.69
N PHE A 18 14.86 6.20 -2.71
CA PHE A 18 13.79 6.27 -1.72
C PHE A 18 12.60 5.39 -2.13
N GLY A 19 12.68 4.72 -3.27
CA GLY A 19 11.60 3.88 -3.78
C GLY A 19 10.50 4.68 -4.47
N ASN A 20 10.73 5.93 -4.85
CA ASN A 20 9.77 6.65 -5.66
C ASN A 20 9.82 6.13 -7.10
N ARG A 21 8.68 5.74 -7.67
CA ARG A 21 8.57 5.21 -9.03
C ARG A 21 8.68 6.36 -10.04
N LYS A 22 9.88 6.58 -10.58
CA LYS A 22 10.26 7.72 -11.44
C LYS A 22 9.81 7.56 -12.90
N GLN A 23 9.70 6.33 -13.38
CA GLN A 23 9.36 6.08 -14.78
C GLN A 23 8.64 4.74 -14.94
N ILE A 24 7.66 4.74 -15.85
CA ILE A 24 6.97 3.55 -16.33
C ILE A 24 7.15 3.51 -17.85
N VAL A 25 7.69 2.42 -18.37
CA VAL A 25 7.82 2.19 -19.82
C VAL A 25 6.95 1.00 -20.18
N LYS A 26 5.93 1.22 -21.01
CA LYS A 26 5.07 0.15 -21.54
C LYS A 26 5.45 -0.12 -22.98
N THR A 27 5.83 -1.36 -23.29
CA THR A 27 6.25 -1.79 -24.63
C THR A 27 5.33 -2.90 -25.13
N LYS A 28 4.73 -2.69 -26.29
CA LYS A 28 3.90 -3.68 -27.00
C LYS A 28 4.24 -3.64 -28.49
N ASP A 29 4.47 -4.81 -29.09
CA ASP A 29 4.78 -4.95 -30.52
C ASP A 29 5.93 -4.04 -31.01
N GLY A 30 6.93 -3.84 -30.16
CA GLY A 30 8.11 -2.99 -30.44
C GLY A 30 7.88 -1.47 -30.30
N GLN A 31 6.67 -1.03 -29.95
CA GLN A 31 6.38 0.37 -29.64
C GLN A 31 6.37 0.62 -28.14
N SER A 32 6.98 1.72 -27.71
CA SER A 32 7.11 2.06 -26.30
C SER A 32 6.46 3.39 -25.97
N THR A 33 5.70 3.42 -24.88
CA THR A 33 5.20 4.65 -24.25
C THR A 33 5.88 4.82 -22.91
N THR A 34 6.26 6.05 -22.59
CA THR A 34 6.94 6.39 -21.34
C THR A 34 6.09 7.36 -20.54
N THR A 35 5.90 7.06 -19.26
CA THR A 35 5.29 7.96 -18.28
C THR A 35 6.33 8.30 -17.23
N ASP A 36 6.76 9.56 -17.21
CA ASP A 36 7.67 10.08 -16.19
C ASP A 36 6.91 10.61 -14.98
N ALA A 37 7.50 10.44 -13.81
CA ALA A 37 6.95 10.89 -12.54
C ALA A 37 7.99 11.67 -11.74
N ASP A 38 7.56 12.78 -11.14
CA ASP A 38 8.41 13.62 -10.29
C ASP A 38 7.92 13.62 -8.86
N TYR A 39 8.88 13.67 -7.94
CA TYR A 39 8.65 13.62 -6.51
C TYR A 39 9.41 14.76 -5.85
N ASN A 40 8.82 15.31 -4.79
CA ASN A 40 9.50 16.30 -3.98
C ASN A 40 10.35 15.64 -2.87
N ALA A 41 10.97 16.46 -2.03
CA ALA A 41 11.84 15.99 -0.94
C ALA A 41 11.10 15.21 0.16
N ALA A 42 9.76 15.29 0.21
CA ALA A 42 8.92 14.54 1.13
C ALA A 42 8.39 13.23 0.52
N ASN A 43 8.94 12.79 -0.62
CA ASN A 43 8.50 11.61 -1.39
C ASN A 43 7.06 11.71 -1.93
N GLN A 44 6.50 12.93 -1.99
CA GLN A 44 5.19 13.15 -2.58
C GLN A 44 5.31 13.19 -4.10
N LEU A 45 4.46 12.42 -4.79
CA LEU A 45 4.34 12.46 -6.25
C LEU A 45 3.73 13.80 -6.67
N VAL A 46 4.50 14.68 -7.30
CA VAL A 46 4.08 16.04 -7.71
C VAL A 46 3.76 16.16 -9.21
N ARG A 47 4.21 15.20 -10.03
CA ARG A 47 3.85 15.10 -11.45
C ARG A 47 3.77 13.64 -11.87
N PHE A 48 2.75 13.27 -12.64
CA PHE A 48 2.62 11.95 -13.26
C PHE A 48 2.21 12.11 -14.72
N GLY A 49 3.13 11.88 -15.65
CA GLY A 49 2.92 12.23 -17.06
C GLY A 49 2.65 13.74 -17.20
N THR A 50 1.44 14.10 -17.64
CA THR A 50 0.99 15.50 -17.77
C THR A 50 0.21 16.01 -16.56
N GLU A 51 -0.12 15.14 -15.61
CA GLU A 51 -0.88 15.50 -14.41
C GLU A 51 0.03 16.22 -13.41
N THR A 52 -0.47 17.32 -12.86
CA THR A 52 0.17 18.04 -11.75
C THR A 52 -0.57 17.71 -10.47
N ILE A 53 0.19 17.35 -9.44
CA ILE A 53 -0.34 16.86 -8.18
C ILE A 53 0.14 17.76 -7.04
N SER A 54 -0.77 18.14 -6.15
CA SER A 54 -0.50 19.02 -5.02
C SER A 54 -0.90 18.36 -3.69
N TYR A 55 -0.32 18.84 -2.58
CA TYR A 55 -0.56 18.33 -1.23
C TYR A 55 -0.71 19.49 -0.24
N ASP A 56 -1.39 19.22 0.86
CA ASP A 56 -1.44 20.09 2.02
C ASP A 56 -0.15 19.99 2.87
N ALA A 57 -0.14 20.68 4.02
CA ALA A 57 1.00 20.69 4.92
C ALA A 57 1.18 19.36 5.71
N ASN A 58 0.11 18.58 5.89
CA ASN A 58 0.14 17.28 6.55
C ASN A 58 0.56 16.15 5.60
N GLY A 59 0.58 16.45 4.30
CA GLY A 59 0.97 15.50 3.26
C GLY A 59 -0.20 14.74 2.67
N ASN A 60 -1.41 15.27 2.76
CA ASN A 60 -2.58 14.75 2.08
C ASN A 60 -2.70 15.38 0.69
N ARG A 61 -2.97 14.57 -0.34
CA ARG A 61 -3.12 15.05 -1.71
C ARG A 61 -4.33 15.97 -1.83
N LEU A 62 -4.16 17.14 -2.43
CA LEU A 62 -5.23 18.11 -2.69
C LEU A 62 -5.78 18.06 -4.11
N GLU A 63 -4.96 17.73 -5.10
CA GLU A 63 -5.38 17.64 -6.51
C GLU A 63 -4.47 16.66 -7.28
N ASP A 64 -4.98 16.00 -8.32
CA ASP A 64 -4.18 15.18 -9.26
C ASP A 64 -4.46 15.41 -10.75
N GLY A 65 -5.01 16.56 -11.09
CA GLY A 65 -5.39 16.88 -12.47
C GLY A 65 -6.73 16.29 -12.90
N LYS A 66 -7.28 15.30 -12.19
CA LYS A 66 -8.63 14.78 -12.41
C LYS A 66 -9.58 15.18 -11.29
N TYR A 67 -9.12 15.08 -10.05
CA TYR A 67 -9.92 15.33 -8.87
C TYR A 67 -9.25 16.32 -7.93
N GLN A 68 -10.09 17.01 -7.15
CA GLN A 68 -9.73 17.75 -5.97
C GLN A 68 -10.23 16.99 -4.74
N TYR A 69 -9.44 17.00 -3.67
CA TYR A 69 -9.62 16.17 -2.49
C TYR A 69 -9.67 17.04 -1.25
N GLU A 70 -10.64 16.80 -0.37
CA GLU A 70 -10.75 17.48 0.92
C GLU A 70 -10.58 16.49 2.07
N TRP A 71 -9.83 16.93 3.09
CA TRP A 71 -9.46 16.12 4.24
C TRP A 71 -9.93 16.80 5.53
N ASN A 72 -10.29 16.01 6.53
CA ASN A 72 -10.59 16.54 7.87
C ASN A 72 -9.32 16.65 8.73
N GLU A 73 -9.47 17.14 9.96
CA GLU A 73 -8.37 17.35 10.91
C GLU A 73 -7.67 16.05 11.36
N ALA A 74 -8.29 14.89 11.12
CA ALA A 74 -7.74 13.58 11.39
C ALA A 74 -7.06 12.94 10.16
N ASP A 75 -6.78 13.75 9.12
CA ASP A 75 -6.19 13.32 7.85
C ASP A 75 -7.01 12.23 7.12
N GLN A 76 -8.35 12.28 7.26
CA GLN A 76 -9.28 11.39 6.55
C GLN A 76 -9.92 12.10 5.36
N LEU A 77 -10.00 11.42 4.21
CA LEU A 77 -10.58 11.96 2.98
C LEU A 77 -12.10 12.08 3.15
N VAL A 78 -12.64 13.30 3.16
CA VAL A 78 -14.07 13.55 3.39
C VAL A 78 -14.84 13.89 2.12
N SER A 79 -14.19 14.43 1.09
CA SER A 79 -14.86 14.73 -0.17
C SER A 79 -13.93 14.66 -1.38
N ILE A 80 -14.52 14.37 -2.54
CA ILE A 80 -13.85 14.39 -3.83
C ILE A 80 -14.71 15.16 -4.83
N THR A 81 -14.10 16.14 -5.47
CA THR A 81 -14.71 17.01 -6.49
C THR A 81 -13.98 16.81 -7.81
N ARG A 82 -14.71 16.78 -8.93
CA ARG A 82 -14.05 16.74 -10.25
C ARG A 82 -13.35 18.06 -10.51
N LYS A 83 -12.17 18.02 -11.11
CA LYS A 83 -11.44 19.25 -11.45
C LYS A 83 -12.30 20.15 -12.34
N GLY A 84 -12.49 21.40 -11.90
CA GLY A 84 -13.32 22.40 -12.59
C GLY A 84 -14.79 22.41 -12.14
N GLU A 85 -15.21 21.48 -11.28
CA GLU A 85 -16.50 21.51 -10.59
C GLU A 85 -16.33 22.09 -9.18
N SER A 86 -17.41 22.59 -8.58
CA SER A 86 -17.42 23.15 -7.22
C SER A 86 -18.14 22.28 -6.19
N THR A 87 -18.90 21.29 -6.65
CA THR A 87 -19.71 20.42 -5.79
C THR A 87 -19.07 19.03 -5.73
N PRO A 88 -18.81 18.48 -4.54
CA PRO A 88 -18.27 17.13 -4.42
C PRO A 88 -19.28 16.11 -4.94
N PHE A 89 -18.80 15.18 -5.75
CA PHE A 89 -19.61 14.07 -6.27
C PHE A 89 -19.49 12.82 -5.39
N VAL A 90 -18.46 12.77 -4.54
CA VAL A 90 -18.29 11.77 -3.49
C VAL A 90 -18.06 12.45 -2.15
N THR A 91 -18.73 11.97 -1.11
CA THR A 91 -18.43 12.33 0.28
C THR A 91 -18.36 11.09 1.16
N TYR A 92 -17.58 11.16 2.23
CA TYR A 92 -17.33 10.07 3.15
C TYR A 92 -17.55 10.51 4.61
N LYS A 93 -17.94 9.58 5.47
CA LYS A 93 -17.95 9.75 6.93
C LYS A 93 -17.24 8.59 7.60
N TYR A 94 -16.67 8.85 8.77
CA TYR A 94 -15.86 7.91 9.53
C TYR A 94 -16.37 7.82 10.98
N ASP A 95 -16.13 6.67 11.61
CA ASP A 95 -16.29 6.50 13.06
C ASP A 95 -15.05 6.96 13.83
N GLU A 96 -15.07 6.80 15.16
CA GLU A 96 -13.98 7.17 16.06
C GLU A 96 -12.71 6.33 15.88
N ASP A 97 -12.82 5.13 15.33
CA ASP A 97 -11.69 4.26 14.97
C ASP A 97 -11.10 4.59 13.59
N GLY A 98 -11.73 5.53 12.89
CA GLY A 98 -11.36 5.98 11.55
C GLY A 98 -11.75 5.03 10.43
N ARG A 99 -12.72 4.14 10.66
CA ARG A 99 -13.33 3.30 9.62
C ARG A 99 -14.41 4.08 8.90
N ARG A 100 -14.49 3.93 7.58
CA ARG A 100 -15.51 4.58 6.75
C ARG A 100 -16.88 3.96 7.02
N ILE A 101 -17.78 4.74 7.62
CA ILE A 101 -19.16 4.31 7.94
C ILE A 101 -20.21 4.80 6.94
N GLN A 102 -19.87 5.77 6.08
CA GLN A 102 -20.77 6.23 5.02
C GLN A 102 -19.99 6.63 3.78
N LYS A 103 -20.55 6.31 2.62
CA LYS A 103 -20.17 6.86 1.32
C LYS A 103 -21.42 7.38 0.63
N ASN A 104 -21.35 8.59 0.09
CA ASN A 104 -22.39 9.16 -0.76
C ASN A 104 -21.79 9.46 -2.12
N VAL A 105 -22.35 8.87 -3.17
CA VAL A 105 -21.95 9.11 -4.57
C VAL A 105 -23.13 9.71 -5.33
N ASN A 106 -23.04 10.99 -5.72
CA ASN A 106 -24.11 11.72 -6.41
C ASN A 106 -25.50 11.59 -5.75
N GLY A 107 -25.56 11.60 -4.42
CA GLY A 107 -26.81 11.46 -3.64
C GLY A 107 -27.16 10.01 -3.27
N VAL A 108 -26.50 9.00 -3.84
CA VAL A 108 -26.70 7.59 -3.48
C VAL A 108 -25.86 7.27 -2.26
N ILE A 109 -26.52 7.04 -1.12
CA ILE A 109 -25.89 6.74 0.16
C ILE A 109 -25.72 5.22 0.33
N THR A 110 -24.52 4.82 0.74
CA THR A 110 -24.21 3.50 1.27
C THR A 110 -23.62 3.67 2.66
N ASN A 111 -24.24 3.04 3.65
CA ASN A 111 -23.74 2.99 5.02
C ASN A 111 -23.06 1.65 5.26
N TYR A 112 -21.94 1.67 5.96
CA TYR A 112 -21.14 0.48 6.27
C TYR A 112 -21.25 0.18 7.76
N HIS A 113 -21.59 -1.07 8.09
CA HIS A 113 -21.75 -1.52 9.46
C HIS A 113 -20.68 -2.54 9.80
N TYR A 114 -19.99 -2.31 10.91
CA TYR A 114 -18.90 -3.15 11.43
C TYR A 114 -19.32 -3.82 12.73
N GLN A 115 -18.64 -4.89 13.12
CA GLN A 115 -18.84 -5.56 14.40
C GLN A 115 -17.67 -5.28 15.33
N GLY A 116 -17.93 -4.59 16.45
CA GLY A 116 -16.89 -4.23 17.43
C GLY A 116 -15.71 -3.51 16.77
N ASP A 117 -14.50 -3.99 16.99
CA ASP A 117 -13.25 -3.40 16.45
C ASP A 117 -12.86 -4.01 15.08
N SER A 118 -13.75 -4.78 14.44
CA SER A 118 -13.47 -5.39 13.14
C SER A 118 -13.27 -4.33 12.06
N LEU A 119 -12.27 -4.55 11.20
CA LEU A 119 -12.08 -3.76 9.97
C LEU A 119 -12.90 -4.30 8.79
N ASN A 120 -13.54 -5.46 8.96
CA ASN A 120 -14.37 -6.08 7.94
C ASN A 120 -15.82 -5.57 8.05
N VAL A 121 -16.35 -5.04 6.95
CA VAL A 121 -17.76 -4.64 6.86
C VAL A 121 -18.63 -5.88 7.01
N LEU A 122 -19.53 -5.88 7.98
CA LEU A 122 -20.48 -6.97 8.18
C LEU A 122 -21.63 -6.89 7.15
N TYR A 123 -22.19 -5.69 6.97
CA TYR A 123 -23.24 -5.42 5.99
C TYR A 123 -23.28 -3.95 5.57
N GLU A 124 -23.91 -3.70 4.42
CA GLU A 124 -24.17 -2.39 3.86
C GLU A 124 -25.67 -2.09 3.92
N THR A 125 -26.04 -0.85 4.24
CA THR A 125 -27.42 -0.36 4.10
C THR A 125 -27.53 0.83 3.17
N ASP A 126 -28.71 1.04 2.58
CA ASP A 126 -29.05 2.28 1.90
C ASP A 126 -29.32 3.43 2.91
N ALA A 127 -29.80 4.57 2.40
CA ALA A 127 -30.15 5.75 3.19
C ALA A 127 -31.30 5.49 4.19
N ASP A 128 -32.23 4.60 3.83
CA ASP A 128 -33.42 4.28 4.61
C ASP A 128 -33.16 3.17 5.65
N GLY A 129 -31.95 2.62 5.66
CA GLY A 129 -31.53 1.57 6.58
C GLY A 129 -31.82 0.15 6.09
N ASN A 130 -32.25 -0.03 4.85
CA ASN A 130 -32.46 -1.37 4.29
C ASN A 130 -31.11 -2.03 3.99
N VAL A 131 -30.95 -3.29 4.39
CA VAL A 131 -29.74 -4.07 4.08
C VAL A 131 -29.68 -4.35 2.59
N VAL A 132 -28.69 -3.78 1.90
CA VAL A 132 -28.47 -3.98 0.46
C VAL A 132 -27.46 -5.09 0.19
N ARG A 133 -26.51 -5.30 1.11
CA ARG A 133 -25.51 -6.39 1.05
C ARG A 133 -25.11 -6.85 2.43
N SER A 134 -24.75 -8.12 2.57
CA SER A 134 -24.05 -8.63 3.76
C SER A 134 -22.93 -9.59 3.36
N TYR A 135 -21.95 -9.74 4.23
CA TYR A 135 -20.72 -10.46 3.93
C TYR A 135 -20.49 -11.61 4.90
N ILE A 136 -19.98 -12.71 4.36
CA ILE A 136 -19.62 -13.91 5.11
C ILE A 136 -18.11 -14.06 5.04
N TYR A 137 -17.48 -14.11 6.20
CA TYR A 137 -16.03 -14.27 6.35
C TYR A 137 -15.71 -15.63 6.94
N GLY A 138 -14.57 -16.20 6.56
CA GLY A 138 -13.99 -17.36 7.24
C GLY A 138 -13.39 -16.97 8.60
N GLU A 139 -13.03 -17.97 9.41
CA GLU A 139 -12.37 -17.74 10.71
C GLU A 139 -11.06 -16.94 10.58
N ASN A 140 -10.39 -17.07 9.43
CA ASN A 140 -9.20 -16.33 9.09
C ASN A 140 -9.48 -14.90 8.60
N GLY A 141 -10.73 -14.41 8.63
CA GLY A 141 -11.10 -13.08 8.16
C GLY A 141 -11.17 -12.94 6.64
N GLN A 142 -10.94 -14.01 5.87
CA GLN A 142 -11.07 -13.99 4.42
C GLN A 142 -12.54 -13.85 4.02
N LEU A 143 -12.85 -12.93 3.11
CA LEU A 143 -14.19 -12.80 2.54
C LEU A 143 -14.52 -14.05 1.70
N LEU A 144 -15.59 -14.75 2.05
CA LEU A 144 -15.99 -16.00 1.38
C LEU A 144 -17.20 -15.79 0.47
N ALA A 145 -18.19 -15.02 0.94
CA ALA A 145 -19.40 -14.78 0.18
C ALA A 145 -20.01 -13.40 0.46
N MET A 146 -20.79 -12.92 -0.51
CA MET A 146 -21.66 -11.76 -0.40
C MET A 146 -23.10 -12.19 -0.64
N LYS A 147 -24.01 -11.80 0.24
CA LYS A 147 -25.45 -11.85 -0.02
C LYS A 147 -25.93 -10.49 -0.49
N LYS A 148 -26.72 -10.48 -1.57
CA LYS A 148 -27.38 -9.28 -2.10
C LYS A 148 -28.83 -9.64 -2.42
N GLY A 149 -29.77 -9.05 -1.68
CA GLY A 149 -31.16 -9.53 -1.66
C GLY A 149 -31.21 -10.99 -1.20
N THR A 150 -31.85 -11.86 -1.99
CA THR A 150 -31.94 -13.31 -1.69
C THR A 150 -30.80 -14.13 -2.31
N ALA A 151 -29.96 -13.53 -3.16
CA ALA A 151 -28.91 -14.23 -3.86
C ALA A 151 -27.60 -14.26 -3.05
N THR A 152 -26.90 -15.40 -3.10
CA THR A 152 -25.56 -15.57 -2.55
C THR A 152 -24.53 -15.67 -3.67
N TYR A 153 -23.42 -14.95 -3.52
CA TYR A 153 -22.30 -14.99 -4.45
C TYR A 153 -21.02 -15.36 -3.74
N PHE A 154 -20.23 -16.26 -4.33
CA PHE A 154 -19.02 -16.83 -3.73
C PHE A 154 -17.78 -16.22 -4.37
N TYR A 155 -16.84 -15.77 -3.55
CA TYR A 155 -15.60 -15.15 -4.01
C TYR A 155 -14.53 -16.18 -4.36
N HIS A 156 -13.85 -15.96 -5.48
CA HIS A 156 -12.73 -16.76 -5.94
C HIS A 156 -11.46 -15.91 -6.02
N TYR A 157 -10.38 -16.44 -5.47
CA TYR A 157 -9.12 -15.71 -5.30
C TYR A 157 -7.98 -16.35 -6.08
N ASN A 158 -7.03 -15.51 -6.52
CA ASN A 158 -5.70 -16.00 -6.90
C ASN A 158 -4.81 -16.18 -5.66
N ALA A 159 -3.57 -16.64 -5.86
CA ALA A 159 -2.61 -16.84 -4.78
C ALA A 159 -2.17 -15.54 -4.09
N HIS A 160 -2.32 -14.38 -4.74
CA HIS A 160 -2.02 -13.07 -4.15
C HIS A 160 -3.12 -12.62 -3.16
N GLY A 161 -4.33 -13.17 -3.29
CA GLY A 161 -5.51 -12.72 -2.56
C GLY A 161 -6.39 -11.76 -3.37
N ASP A 162 -6.16 -11.63 -4.68
CA ASP A 162 -7.02 -10.81 -5.53
C ASP A 162 -8.31 -11.56 -5.87
N VAL A 163 -9.45 -10.88 -5.82
CA VAL A 163 -10.72 -11.41 -6.31
C VAL A 163 -10.66 -11.50 -7.83
N ILE A 164 -10.61 -12.71 -8.37
CA ILE A 164 -10.55 -12.97 -9.82
C ILE A 164 -11.89 -13.37 -10.42
N ALA A 165 -12.83 -13.89 -9.61
CA ALA A 165 -14.18 -14.19 -10.04
C ALA A 165 -15.18 -14.22 -8.87
N LEU A 166 -16.46 -14.04 -9.17
CA LEU A 166 -17.57 -14.40 -8.31
C LEU A 166 -18.45 -15.43 -9.04
N THR A 167 -18.97 -16.41 -8.32
CA THR A 167 -19.99 -17.35 -8.83
C THR A 167 -21.31 -17.23 -8.09
N ASP A 168 -22.42 -17.50 -8.77
CA ASP A 168 -23.72 -17.71 -8.13
C ASP A 168 -23.82 -19.10 -7.47
N GLU A 169 -24.99 -19.41 -6.89
CA GLU A 169 -25.30 -20.69 -6.24
C GLU A 169 -25.32 -21.89 -7.21
N GLN A 170 -25.43 -21.63 -8.51
CA GLN A 170 -25.36 -22.66 -9.57
C GLN A 170 -23.93 -22.84 -10.10
N GLY A 171 -22.97 -22.04 -9.62
CA GLY A 171 -21.58 -22.08 -10.06
C GLY A 171 -21.30 -21.29 -11.34
N ASN A 172 -22.25 -20.50 -11.84
CA ASN A 172 -22.01 -19.65 -13.01
C ASN A 172 -21.16 -18.44 -12.61
N ILE A 173 -20.20 -18.07 -13.45
CA ILE A 173 -19.37 -16.88 -13.24
C ILE A 173 -20.22 -15.62 -13.50
N VAL A 174 -20.46 -14.83 -12.46
CA VAL A 174 -21.25 -13.59 -12.52
C VAL A 174 -20.40 -12.33 -12.48
N ALA A 175 -19.13 -12.45 -12.10
CA ALA A 175 -18.12 -11.42 -12.24
C ALA A 175 -16.75 -12.08 -12.49
N ARG A 176 -15.90 -11.44 -13.28
CA ARG A 176 -14.53 -11.84 -13.53
C ARG A 176 -13.64 -10.61 -13.65
N TYR A 177 -12.41 -10.72 -13.17
CA TYR A 177 -11.43 -9.63 -13.19
C TYR A 177 -10.05 -10.11 -13.61
N GLN A 178 -9.29 -9.22 -14.23
CA GLN A 178 -7.85 -9.35 -14.46
C GLN A 178 -7.18 -8.06 -14.02
N TYR A 179 -6.04 -8.17 -13.34
CA TYR A 179 -5.28 -7.04 -12.82
C TYR A 179 -3.84 -7.07 -13.32
N ASP A 180 -3.19 -5.90 -13.37
CA ASP A 180 -1.73 -5.83 -13.35
C ASP A 180 -1.17 -5.98 -11.92
N ALA A 181 0.16 -5.99 -11.76
CA ALA A 181 0.77 -6.14 -10.44
C ALA A 181 0.44 -5.01 -9.46
N TRP A 182 -0.03 -3.85 -9.93
CA TRP A 182 -0.34 -2.67 -9.10
C TRP A 182 -1.85 -2.54 -8.82
N GLY A 183 -2.66 -3.51 -9.26
CA GLY A 183 -4.09 -3.53 -9.04
C GLY A 183 -4.91 -2.72 -10.05
N ASN A 184 -4.32 -2.28 -11.17
CA ASN A 184 -5.12 -1.71 -12.26
C ASN A 184 -5.91 -2.83 -12.93
N ILE A 185 -7.22 -2.62 -13.13
CA ILE A 185 -8.09 -3.58 -13.81
C ILE A 185 -7.79 -3.55 -15.31
N LEU A 186 -7.29 -4.66 -15.83
CA LEU A 186 -7.01 -4.86 -17.26
C LEU A 186 -8.26 -5.25 -18.03
N SER A 187 -9.10 -6.09 -17.42
CA SER A 187 -10.39 -6.47 -17.96
C SER A 187 -11.35 -6.88 -16.84
N GLN A 188 -12.63 -6.67 -17.07
CA GLN A 188 -13.69 -7.18 -16.20
C GLN A 188 -14.92 -7.56 -17.03
N SER A 189 -15.69 -8.55 -16.58
CA SER A 189 -16.91 -9.00 -17.25
C SER A 189 -17.88 -9.67 -16.29
N GLY A 190 -19.15 -9.78 -16.70
CA GLY A 190 -20.24 -10.36 -15.90
C GLY A 190 -21.14 -9.29 -15.28
N ALA A 191 -22.42 -9.64 -15.06
CA ALA A 191 -23.44 -8.71 -14.61
C ALA A 191 -23.15 -8.08 -13.23
N LEU A 192 -22.41 -8.78 -12.38
CA LEU A 192 -22.07 -8.32 -11.03
C LEU A 192 -20.72 -7.58 -10.96
N ALA A 193 -19.98 -7.49 -12.07
CA ALA A 193 -18.60 -6.98 -12.07
C ALA A 193 -18.50 -5.53 -11.57
N ASP A 194 -19.41 -4.66 -12.01
CA ASP A 194 -19.45 -3.25 -11.62
C ASP A 194 -20.10 -3.01 -10.26
N GLU A 195 -20.77 -4.02 -9.70
CA GLU A 195 -21.46 -3.94 -8.42
C GLU A 195 -20.58 -4.41 -7.27
N ASN A 196 -19.75 -5.42 -7.49
CA ASN A 196 -18.93 -6.00 -6.45
C ASN A 196 -17.88 -4.98 -5.94
N PRO A 197 -17.92 -4.65 -4.64
CA PRO A 197 -17.05 -3.64 -4.05
C PRO A 197 -15.66 -4.18 -3.73
N TYR A 198 -15.46 -5.50 -3.56
CA TYR A 198 -14.17 -6.07 -3.15
C TYR A 198 -13.39 -6.66 -4.33
N ARG A 199 -12.16 -6.19 -4.56
CA ARG A 199 -11.40 -6.49 -5.80
C ARG A 199 -9.95 -6.91 -5.50
N TYR A 200 -8.98 -6.17 -6.03
CA TYR A 200 -7.54 -6.43 -5.85
C TYR A 200 -7.17 -6.55 -4.37
N ALA A 201 -6.42 -7.60 -4.02
CA ALA A 201 -6.05 -8.00 -2.66
C ALA A 201 -7.22 -8.05 -1.64
N GLY A 202 -8.47 -8.13 -2.11
CA GLY A 202 -9.66 -8.08 -1.25
C GLY A 202 -9.99 -6.68 -0.72
N TYR A 203 -9.38 -5.61 -1.24
CA TYR A 203 -9.71 -4.24 -0.84
C TYR A 203 -11.03 -3.76 -1.43
N GLN A 204 -11.63 -2.79 -0.77
CA GLN A 204 -12.81 -2.11 -1.31
C GLN A 204 -12.38 -1.13 -2.42
N TYR A 205 -12.97 -1.27 -3.60
CA TYR A 205 -12.70 -0.46 -4.78
C TYR A 205 -13.84 0.53 -5.03
N ASP A 206 -13.52 1.81 -4.98
CA ASP A 206 -14.45 2.89 -5.32
C ASP A 206 -14.36 3.15 -6.83
N LYS A 207 -15.23 2.50 -7.61
CA LYS A 207 -15.21 2.57 -9.08
C LYS A 207 -15.34 3.99 -9.64
N GLU A 208 -16.04 4.85 -8.90
CA GLU A 208 -16.32 6.23 -9.26
C GLU A 208 -15.07 7.14 -9.21
N THR A 209 -14.03 6.72 -8.48
CA THR A 209 -12.74 7.43 -8.36
C THR A 209 -11.58 6.61 -8.93
N GLY A 210 -11.70 5.29 -8.95
CA GLY A 210 -10.63 4.36 -9.30
C GLY A 210 -9.65 4.09 -8.14
N LEU A 211 -10.04 4.44 -6.91
CA LEU A 211 -9.21 4.27 -5.71
C LEU A 211 -9.58 3.00 -4.97
N TYR A 212 -8.59 2.42 -4.29
CA TYR A 212 -8.83 1.39 -3.28
C TYR A 212 -8.84 2.01 -1.88
N TYR A 213 -9.85 1.69 -1.08
CA TYR A 213 -9.93 2.05 0.33
C TYR A 213 -9.31 0.93 1.18
N LEU A 214 -8.20 1.25 1.84
CA LEU A 214 -7.44 0.33 2.69
C LEU A 214 -7.58 0.76 4.16
N ILE A 215 -8.79 1.11 4.60
CA ILE A 215 -9.09 1.55 5.97
C ILE A 215 -8.43 2.88 6.35
N ALA A 216 -7.12 2.88 6.62
CA ALA A 216 -6.39 4.08 7.03
C ALA A 216 -6.10 5.04 5.87
N ARG A 217 -5.96 4.53 4.64
CA ARG A 217 -5.54 5.32 3.48
C ARG A 217 -6.24 4.90 2.20
N TYR A 218 -6.22 5.80 1.23
CA TYR A 218 -6.66 5.55 -0.15
C TYR A 218 -5.46 5.30 -1.05
N TYR A 219 -5.48 4.18 -1.77
CA TYR A 219 -4.43 3.77 -2.71
C TYR A 219 -4.87 4.05 -4.16
N HIS A 220 -3.98 4.70 -4.93
CA HIS A 220 -4.20 4.98 -6.34
C HIS A 220 -3.38 4.00 -7.21
N PRO A 221 -4.00 3.01 -7.87
CA PRO A 221 -3.28 1.93 -8.55
C PRO A 221 -2.46 2.40 -9.77
N THR A 222 -2.98 3.39 -10.51
CA THR A 222 -2.26 3.95 -11.67
C THR A 222 -1.01 4.73 -11.24
N HIS A 223 -1.11 5.56 -10.19
CA HIS A 223 0.04 6.30 -9.65
C HIS A 223 0.97 5.40 -8.84
N GLY A 224 0.47 4.30 -8.28
CA GLY A 224 1.22 3.33 -7.49
C GLY A 224 1.62 3.85 -6.11
N VAL A 225 0.83 4.78 -5.56
CA VAL A 225 1.10 5.44 -4.27
C VAL A 225 -0.21 5.66 -3.50
N PHE A 226 -0.09 5.82 -2.18
CA PHE A 226 -1.17 6.33 -1.33
C PHE A 226 -1.42 7.83 -1.55
N LEU A 227 -2.63 8.29 -1.22
CA LEU A 227 -3.02 9.70 -1.31
C LEU A 227 -2.58 10.53 -0.10
N SER A 228 -2.36 9.90 1.06
CA SER A 228 -1.92 10.53 2.30
C SER A 228 -0.67 9.85 2.85
N LEU A 229 0.04 10.57 3.72
CA LEU A 229 1.25 10.08 4.36
C LEU A 229 0.90 8.97 5.37
N ASP A 230 1.71 7.91 5.43
CA ASP A 230 1.64 6.92 6.49
C ASP A 230 1.89 7.56 7.87
N PRO A 231 0.99 7.41 8.86
CA PRO A 231 1.31 7.77 10.24
C PRO A 231 2.41 6.88 10.84
N ASP A 232 2.65 5.67 10.30
CA ASP A 232 3.81 4.87 10.69
C ASP A 232 5.07 5.28 9.90
N PRO A 233 6.14 5.71 10.58
CA PRO A 233 7.33 6.23 9.90
C PRO A 233 8.30 5.15 9.39
N GLY A 234 7.99 3.87 9.60
CA GLY A 234 8.79 2.74 9.12
C GLY A 234 10.07 2.45 9.92
N ASP A 235 10.84 1.46 9.45
CA ASP A 235 12.13 1.11 10.05
C ASP A 235 13.18 2.13 9.63
N ALA A 236 13.75 2.81 10.62
CA ALA A 236 14.81 3.78 10.41
C ALA A 236 15.98 3.24 9.57
N ASP A 237 16.32 1.96 9.67
CA ASP A 237 17.44 1.34 8.96
C ASP A 237 17.08 0.86 7.55
N ASP A 238 15.82 0.95 7.13
CA ASP A 238 15.34 0.62 5.77
C ASP A 238 14.60 1.80 5.13
N ILE A 239 15.26 2.45 4.17
CA ILE A 239 14.73 3.66 3.50
C ILE A 239 13.40 3.36 2.80
N LEU A 240 13.22 2.16 2.25
CA LEU A 240 12.00 1.84 1.51
C LEU A 240 10.77 1.90 2.42
N THR A 241 10.91 1.41 3.67
CA THR A 241 9.83 1.45 4.65
C THR A 241 9.56 2.86 5.19
N GLN A 242 10.50 3.79 5.01
CA GLN A 242 10.32 5.21 5.37
C GLN A 242 9.62 6.02 4.28
N ASN A 243 9.35 5.42 3.11
CA ASN A 243 8.53 6.05 2.10
C ASN A 243 7.06 5.86 2.46
N GLY A 244 6.50 6.82 3.19
CA GLY A 244 5.11 6.77 3.67
C GLY A 244 4.04 6.84 2.59
N TYR A 245 4.39 6.89 1.31
CA TYR A 245 3.45 6.83 0.19
C TYR A 245 3.54 5.51 -0.61
N ALA A 246 4.58 4.71 -0.39
CA ALA A 246 4.84 3.53 -1.20
C ALA A 246 3.88 2.39 -0.84
N TYR A 247 3.07 1.95 -1.82
CA TYR A 247 2.26 0.76 -1.66
C TYR A 247 3.14 -0.50 -1.62
N ALA A 248 2.87 -1.39 -0.67
CA ALA A 248 3.47 -2.72 -0.61
C ALA A 248 5.02 -2.71 -0.70
N ASN A 249 5.68 -1.68 -0.17
CA ASN A 249 7.15 -1.47 -0.29
C ASN A 249 7.68 -1.66 -1.74
N ASN A 250 6.90 -1.25 -2.75
CA ASN A 250 7.16 -1.46 -4.18
C ASN A 250 7.33 -2.93 -4.60
N ASN A 251 6.71 -3.86 -3.87
CA ASN A 251 6.66 -5.28 -4.21
C ASN A 251 5.23 -5.83 -4.13
N PRO A 252 4.30 -5.27 -4.94
CA PRO A 252 2.88 -5.58 -4.88
C PRO A 252 2.50 -6.95 -5.47
N VAL A 253 3.50 -7.76 -5.86
CA VAL A 253 3.31 -9.17 -6.27
C VAL A 253 3.44 -10.11 -5.07
N MET A 254 4.20 -9.69 -4.05
CA MET A 254 4.50 -10.51 -2.89
C MET A 254 3.95 -9.92 -1.60
N LEU A 255 3.56 -8.65 -1.62
CA LEU A 255 3.12 -7.92 -0.44
C LEU A 255 1.76 -7.26 -0.68
N VAL A 256 0.92 -7.29 0.35
CA VAL A 256 -0.38 -6.61 0.46
C VAL A 256 -0.37 -5.70 1.68
N ASP A 257 -1.22 -4.69 1.74
CA ASP A 257 -1.40 -3.77 2.86
C ASP A 257 -2.88 -3.78 3.32
N PRO A 258 -3.27 -4.71 4.22
CA PRO A 258 -4.67 -4.94 4.58
C PRO A 258 -5.35 -3.80 5.34
N ASP A 259 -4.57 -3.02 6.10
CA ASP A 259 -5.09 -1.93 6.96
C ASP A 259 -4.61 -0.55 6.52
N GLY A 260 -3.87 -0.50 5.42
CA GLY A 260 -3.32 0.73 4.86
C GLY A 260 -2.26 1.33 5.78
N LYS A 261 -1.57 0.56 6.63
CA LYS A 261 -0.46 1.03 7.48
C LYS A 261 0.80 0.21 7.27
N PHE A 262 0.68 -1.06 6.92
CA PHE A 262 1.84 -1.95 6.80
C PHE A 262 1.70 -2.96 5.69
N ALA A 263 2.77 -3.08 4.90
CA ALA A 263 2.89 -4.13 3.90
C ALA A 263 3.27 -5.48 4.52
N TYR A 264 2.43 -6.50 4.34
CA TYR A 264 2.61 -7.89 4.77
C TYR A 264 2.86 -8.81 3.58
N ALA A 265 3.56 -9.92 3.82
CA ALA A 265 3.75 -10.94 2.79
C ALA A 265 2.46 -11.72 2.52
N VAL A 266 2.20 -11.98 1.23
CA VAL A 266 1.12 -12.84 0.75
C VAL A 266 1.16 -14.19 1.48
N GLY A 267 0.01 -14.61 2.03
CA GLY A 267 -0.15 -15.83 2.83
C GLY A 267 -0.03 -15.64 4.35
N LEU A 268 0.34 -14.46 4.83
CA LEU A 268 0.16 -14.03 6.22
C LEU A 268 -1.12 -13.21 6.29
N TYR A 269 -2.24 -13.83 6.70
CA TYR A 269 -3.50 -13.11 6.85
C TYR A 269 -3.63 -12.62 8.29
N PHE A 270 -4.00 -11.35 8.46
CA PHE A 270 -4.35 -10.78 9.76
C PHE A 270 -5.85 -10.90 9.93
N VAL A 271 -6.32 -11.48 11.04
CA VAL A 271 -7.74 -11.44 11.40
C VAL A 271 -7.98 -10.11 12.14
N PRO A 272 -8.69 -9.13 11.57
CA PRO A 272 -8.97 -7.88 12.27
C PRO A 272 -9.82 -8.17 13.52
N GLY A 273 -9.40 -7.66 14.69
CA GLY A 273 -10.11 -7.81 15.97
C GLY A 273 -9.54 -8.85 16.94
N VAL A 274 -8.56 -9.67 16.55
CA VAL A 274 -7.96 -10.70 17.44
C VAL A 274 -6.45 -10.58 17.64
N GLY A 275 -5.80 -9.61 16.99
CA GLY A 275 -4.35 -9.37 17.15
C GLY A 275 -3.43 -10.49 16.65
N GLN A 276 -3.97 -11.57 16.06
CA GLN A 276 -3.19 -12.72 15.60
C GLN A 276 -3.01 -12.72 14.08
N VAL A 277 -1.76 -12.92 13.65
CA VAL A 277 -1.39 -13.24 12.27
C VAL A 277 -1.52 -14.75 12.12
N MET A 278 -2.47 -15.20 11.30
CA MET A 278 -2.60 -16.62 10.98
C MET A 278 -1.82 -16.94 9.70
N LEU A 279 -0.87 -17.86 9.84
CA LEU A 279 -0.16 -18.46 8.70
C LEU A 279 -1.14 -19.41 8.00
N ILE A 280 -1.75 -18.99 6.89
CA ILE A 280 -2.46 -19.94 6.04
C ILE A 280 -1.37 -20.79 5.39
N GLY A 281 -1.42 -22.10 5.63
CA GLY A 281 -0.48 -23.10 5.11
C GLY A 281 -0.50 -23.21 3.58
N THR A 282 -0.09 -22.17 2.88
CA THR A 282 0.44 -22.26 1.51
C THR A 282 1.94 -22.39 1.67
N ALA A 283 2.41 -23.65 1.68
CA ALA A 283 3.80 -24.04 1.92
C ALA A 283 4.84 -23.52 0.89
N ALA A 284 4.55 -22.45 0.14
CA ALA A 284 5.39 -21.97 -0.94
C ALA A 284 5.79 -20.47 -0.88
N VAL A 285 5.22 -19.63 -0.01
CA VAL A 285 5.41 -18.16 -0.16
C VAL A 285 6.11 -17.46 1.02
N VAL A 286 6.35 -18.14 2.14
CA VAL A 286 7.11 -17.53 3.26
C VAL A 286 8.61 -17.51 2.94
N GLY A 287 9.05 -16.48 2.21
CA GLY A 287 10.46 -16.15 2.14
C GLY A 287 11.03 -15.84 3.52
N ALA A 288 12.34 -16.05 3.71
CA ALA A 288 13.08 -15.90 4.98
C ALA A 288 12.87 -14.56 5.73
N TYR A 289 12.31 -13.54 5.08
CA TYR A 289 11.97 -12.27 5.71
C TYR A 289 10.66 -12.32 6.52
N GLY A 290 9.64 -13.04 6.03
CA GLY A 290 8.39 -13.24 6.78
C GLY A 290 8.64 -14.03 8.07
N ALA A 291 9.46 -15.09 7.98
CA ALA A 291 9.89 -15.87 9.13
C ALA A 291 10.72 -15.06 10.15
N TRP A 292 11.61 -14.17 9.68
CA TRP A 292 12.41 -13.31 10.56
C TRP A 292 11.59 -12.20 11.24
N TYR A 293 10.65 -11.58 10.51
CA TYR A 293 9.78 -10.52 11.04
C TYR A 293 8.77 -11.09 12.06
N LEU A 294 8.15 -12.24 11.77
CA LEU A 294 7.32 -12.99 12.72
C LEU A 294 8.10 -13.41 13.96
N GLY A 295 9.31 -13.96 13.79
CA GLY A 295 10.16 -14.38 14.92
C GLY A 295 10.60 -13.22 15.83
N LYS A 296 10.59 -11.98 15.34
CA LYS A 296 10.94 -10.80 16.13
C LYS A 296 9.75 -10.19 16.89
N LYS A 297 8.51 -10.44 16.44
CA LYS A 297 7.28 -9.96 17.09
C LYS A 297 6.61 -11.01 18.00
N LEU A 298 6.85 -12.32 17.75
CA LEU A 298 6.27 -13.43 18.51
C LEU A 298 7.13 -13.89 19.72
N GLY A 299 8.11 -13.08 20.14
CA GLY A 299 9.05 -13.41 21.22
C GLY A 299 8.45 -13.49 22.63
N GLU A 300 7.14 -13.30 22.79
CA GLU A 300 6.42 -13.30 24.08
C GLU A 300 5.33 -14.37 24.19
N ILE A 301 5.19 -15.27 23.20
CA ILE A 301 4.21 -16.36 23.26
C ILE A 301 4.95 -17.66 23.56
N ASP A 302 4.55 -18.31 24.66
CA ASP A 302 5.05 -19.62 25.08
C ASP A 302 4.62 -20.71 24.08
N TRP A 303 5.60 -21.38 23.47
CA TRP A 303 5.43 -22.32 22.36
C TRP A 303 5.26 -23.78 22.79
N ASP A 304 5.14 -24.05 24.10
CA ASP A 304 5.17 -25.43 24.59
C ASP A 304 3.90 -26.27 24.29
N HIS A 305 2.86 -25.68 23.67
CA HIS A 305 1.69 -26.44 23.22
C HIS A 305 1.77 -26.98 21.78
N ILE A 306 2.79 -26.63 20.99
CA ILE A 306 2.93 -27.07 19.58
C ILE A 306 4.21 -27.92 19.39
N LYS A 307 4.37 -28.97 20.20
CA LYS A 307 5.48 -29.93 20.05
C LYS A 307 5.09 -31.38 19.85
N GLU A 308 3.80 -31.75 19.82
CA GLU A 308 3.47 -33.18 19.81
C GLU A 308 3.24 -33.83 18.45
N GLU A 309 3.06 -33.11 17.35
CA GLU A 309 2.98 -33.78 16.04
C GLU A 309 3.78 -33.03 14.99
N HIS A 310 5.07 -33.35 14.91
CA HIS A 310 5.84 -33.61 13.68
C HIS A 310 7.34 -33.58 14.01
N GLY A 311 7.94 -34.77 14.09
CA GLY A 311 9.34 -34.96 14.47
C GLY A 311 10.35 -34.29 13.52
N PRO A 312 11.55 -33.95 14.02
CA PRO A 312 12.56 -33.27 13.25
C PRO A 312 13.27 -34.26 12.30
N LYS A 313 13.54 -33.78 11.07
CA LYS A 313 14.35 -34.41 9.99
C LYS A 313 13.58 -35.27 8.99
N SER A 314 12.99 -34.63 7.98
CA SER A 314 12.64 -35.25 6.71
C SER A 314 13.57 -34.76 5.59
N ASN A 315 14.62 -35.53 5.29
CA ASN A 315 15.42 -35.42 4.07
C ASN A 315 14.75 -36.26 2.97
N LYS A 316 13.67 -35.79 2.35
CA LYS A 316 13.12 -36.43 1.14
C LYS A 316 13.53 -35.67 -0.11
N LYS A 317 14.43 -36.27 -0.90
CA LYS A 317 14.61 -35.94 -2.33
C LYS A 317 13.40 -36.49 -3.09
N MET A 318 12.77 -35.67 -3.93
CA MET A 318 11.75 -36.13 -4.88
C MET A 318 12.36 -37.10 -5.89
N LYS A 319 11.60 -38.16 -6.23
CA LYS A 319 11.88 -39.05 -7.36
C LYS A 319 11.87 -38.20 -8.64
N ASP A 320 12.83 -38.45 -9.53
CA ASP A 320 13.03 -37.84 -10.87
C ASP A 320 14.01 -36.66 -11.03
N GLY A 321 14.85 -36.34 -10.05
CA GLY A 321 16.14 -35.67 -10.31
C GLY A 321 16.13 -34.28 -10.97
N LYS A 322 14.96 -33.74 -11.34
CA LYS A 322 14.79 -32.41 -11.90
C LYS A 322 14.44 -31.45 -10.76
N LYS A 323 15.38 -30.56 -10.43
CA LYS A 323 15.09 -29.39 -9.59
C LYS A 323 13.96 -28.59 -10.27
N PRO A 324 12.85 -28.25 -9.60
CA PRO A 324 11.96 -27.23 -10.11
C PRO A 324 12.76 -25.93 -10.16
N LYS A 325 13.15 -25.52 -11.37
CA LYS A 325 13.74 -24.20 -11.60
C LYS A 325 12.58 -23.20 -11.69
N SER A 326 11.96 -22.86 -10.57
CA SER A 326 11.31 -21.55 -10.50
C SER A 326 12.43 -20.52 -10.44
N LYS A 327 12.83 -19.99 -11.61
CA LYS A 327 13.73 -18.83 -11.67
C LYS A 327 12.92 -17.56 -11.36
N PHE A 328 12.25 -17.52 -10.21
CA PHE A 328 11.78 -16.24 -9.68
C PHE A 328 12.98 -15.60 -8.98
N LYS A 329 13.68 -14.73 -9.69
CA LYS A 329 14.71 -13.88 -9.08
C LYS A 329 13.98 -12.88 -8.19
N SER A 330 13.65 -13.26 -6.95
CA SER A 330 13.38 -12.27 -5.91
C SER A 330 14.54 -11.29 -5.94
N ASN A 331 14.23 -10.00 -6.02
CA ASN A 331 15.23 -8.96 -6.23
C ASN A 331 16.04 -8.75 -4.93
N ARG A 332 16.86 -9.74 -4.56
CA ARG A 332 17.82 -9.71 -3.42
C ARG A 332 18.75 -8.50 -3.50
N THR A 333 18.84 -7.89 -4.68
CA THR A 333 19.63 -6.69 -4.96
C THR A 333 19.08 -5.44 -4.29
N LEU A 334 17.75 -5.25 -4.19
CA LEU A 334 17.15 -4.05 -3.56
C LEU A 334 17.35 -4.05 -2.03
N LYS A 335 17.06 -5.16 -1.35
CA LYS A 335 17.16 -5.26 0.12
C LYS A 335 18.59 -5.12 0.68
N ARG A 336 19.62 -5.45 -0.11
CA ARG A 336 21.04 -5.26 0.30
C ARG A 336 21.53 -3.83 0.05
N THR A 337 20.83 -3.03 -0.75
CA THR A 337 21.24 -1.66 -1.10
C THR A 337 20.54 -0.59 -0.27
N THR A 338 19.38 -0.90 0.32
CA THR A 338 18.55 0.06 1.08
C THR A 338 18.76 0.02 2.59
N ARG A 339 19.60 -0.90 3.09
CA ARG A 339 19.90 -1.02 4.52
C ARG A 339 21.11 -0.18 4.91
N ALA A 340 20.99 0.62 5.97
CA ALA A 340 22.07 1.48 6.44
C ALA A 340 23.27 0.64 6.91
N THR A 341 24.49 1.04 6.52
CA THR A 341 25.72 0.33 6.88
C THR A 341 26.40 0.86 8.13
N ALA A 342 25.98 2.03 8.62
CA ALA A 342 26.47 2.62 9.86
C ALA A 342 25.43 3.57 10.47
N ARG A 343 25.30 3.55 11.80
CA ARG A 343 24.53 4.55 12.58
C ARG A 343 25.49 5.66 13.03
N THR A 344 25.18 6.90 12.71
CA THR A 344 25.99 8.06 13.13
C THR A 344 25.32 8.77 14.32
N LYS A 345 26.15 9.35 15.21
CA LYS A 345 25.69 10.10 16.39
C LYS A 345 24.78 11.27 15.97
N PRO A 346 23.77 11.65 16.78
CA PRO A 346 22.86 12.76 16.46
C PRO A 346 23.67 14.04 16.20
N VAL A 347 23.44 14.68 15.06
CA VAL A 347 24.30 15.79 14.60
C VAL A 347 23.81 17.13 15.12
N ARG A 348 22.50 17.30 15.37
CA ARG A 348 21.90 18.51 15.95
C ARG A 348 20.57 18.20 16.65
N THR A 349 20.31 18.87 17.76
CA THR A 349 19.01 18.97 18.43
C THR A 349 18.27 20.18 17.87
N GLY A 350 17.09 19.98 17.30
CA GLY A 350 16.20 21.06 16.87
C GLY A 350 15.38 21.66 18.01
N ARG A 351 14.65 22.75 17.76
CA ARG A 351 13.58 23.20 18.66
C ARG A 351 12.48 22.11 18.68
N TYR A 352 11.92 21.84 19.86
CA TYR A 352 11.12 20.65 20.22
C TYR A 352 11.85 19.31 20.41
N GLY A 353 13.18 19.31 20.50
CA GLY A 353 13.93 18.10 20.88
C GLY A 353 14.06 17.03 19.79
N ARG A 354 13.66 17.34 18.54
CA ARG A 354 13.90 16.47 17.38
C ARG A 354 15.40 16.32 17.10
N THR A 355 15.85 15.12 16.73
CA THR A 355 17.25 14.82 16.42
C THR A 355 17.43 14.47 14.95
N ILE A 356 18.49 15.00 14.33
CA ILE A 356 18.88 14.65 12.97
C ILE A 356 19.96 13.57 13.03
N HIS A 357 19.68 12.41 12.44
CA HIS A 357 20.60 11.30 12.29
C HIS A 357 21.05 11.18 10.85
N GLU A 358 22.36 11.14 10.63
CA GLU A 358 22.89 10.80 9.31
C GLU A 358 23.07 9.29 9.19
N LYS A 359 22.68 8.77 8.04
CA LYS A 359 22.85 7.37 7.66
C LYS A 359 23.58 7.30 6.34
N THR A 360 24.50 6.36 6.25
CA THR A 360 25.25 6.08 5.03
C THR A 360 24.85 4.71 4.50
N PHE A 361 24.64 4.65 3.19
CA PHE A 361 24.24 3.46 2.46
C PHE A 361 25.36 2.99 1.54
N LYS A 362 25.32 1.71 1.18
CA LYS A 362 26.37 1.09 0.37
C LYS A 362 26.39 1.60 -1.08
N ARG A 363 25.25 2.09 -1.57
CA ARG A 363 25.08 2.66 -2.91
C ARG A 363 24.43 4.04 -2.81
N PRO A 364 24.56 4.89 -3.85
CA PRO A 364 23.76 6.11 -3.93
C PRO A 364 22.27 5.78 -3.85
N VAL A 365 21.54 6.54 -3.02
CA VAL A 365 20.10 6.38 -2.77
C VAL A 365 19.29 7.63 -3.13
N GLY A 366 19.96 8.69 -3.58
CA GLY A 366 19.31 9.89 -4.09
C GLY A 366 20.31 10.79 -4.79
N THR A 367 19.88 12.01 -5.10
CA THR A 367 20.73 13.07 -5.62
C THR A 367 20.85 14.19 -4.58
N ASP A 368 22.03 14.80 -4.48
CA ASP A 368 22.23 16.01 -3.70
C ASP A 368 21.70 17.24 -4.44
N THR A 369 21.79 18.42 -3.81
CA THR A 369 21.34 19.70 -4.41
C THR A 369 22.07 20.09 -5.68
N ARG A 370 23.19 19.44 -6.01
CA ARG A 370 23.97 19.65 -7.22
C ARG A 370 23.68 18.59 -8.27
N GLY A 371 22.62 17.80 -8.06
CA GLY A 371 22.24 16.69 -8.94
C GLY A 371 23.21 15.51 -8.87
N LYS A 372 24.16 15.50 -7.92
CA LYS A 372 25.15 14.41 -7.83
C LYS A 372 24.59 13.25 -7.03
N PRO A 373 24.83 11.99 -7.43
CA PRO A 373 24.43 10.83 -6.65
C PRO A 373 24.99 10.90 -5.22
N THR A 374 24.14 10.70 -4.22
CA THR A 374 24.51 10.66 -2.79
C THR A 374 24.07 9.36 -2.15
N ASN A 375 24.93 8.80 -1.30
CA ASN A 375 24.64 7.62 -0.48
C ASN A 375 24.38 7.99 1.00
N ARG A 376 24.24 9.28 1.30
CA ARG A 376 23.97 9.79 2.65
C ARG A 376 22.54 10.31 2.74
N VAL A 377 21.85 9.93 3.80
CA VAL A 377 20.47 10.34 4.10
C VAL A 377 20.44 10.92 5.49
N ARG A 378 19.66 11.98 5.69
CA ARG A 378 19.29 12.48 7.01
C ARG A 378 17.93 11.91 7.37
N VAL A 379 17.85 11.34 8.56
CA VAL A 379 16.64 10.82 9.19
C VAL A 379 16.33 11.73 10.38
N ILE A 380 15.18 12.37 10.38
CA ILE A 380 14.71 13.17 11.51
C ILE A 380 13.97 12.25 12.46
N ARG A 381 14.22 12.39 13.75
CA ARG A 381 13.50 11.69 14.82
C ARG A 381 12.90 12.67 15.81
N GLU A 382 11.80 12.29 16.43
CA GLU A 382 11.25 12.95 17.61
C GLU A 382 12.00 12.54 18.89
N PRO A 383 11.83 13.27 20.01
CA PRO A 383 12.41 12.88 21.31
C PRO A 383 12.10 11.44 21.72
N SER A 384 10.92 10.93 21.32
CA SER A 384 10.48 9.54 21.52
C SER A 384 11.33 8.51 20.75
N GLY A 385 12.22 8.95 19.86
CA GLY A 385 13.02 8.11 18.98
C GLY A 385 12.29 7.69 17.70
N LYS A 386 10.99 8.00 17.54
CA LYS A 386 10.23 7.74 16.30
C LYS A 386 10.81 8.54 15.14
N VAL A 387 10.93 7.91 13.98
CA VAL A 387 11.32 8.61 12.74
C VAL A 387 10.16 9.53 12.32
N VAL A 388 10.47 10.68 11.74
CA VAL A 388 9.47 11.63 11.21
C VAL A 388 9.52 11.64 9.69
N THR A 389 10.72 11.71 9.14
CA THR A 389 10.96 11.73 7.70
C THR A 389 12.43 11.45 7.41
N SER A 390 12.74 11.11 6.15
CA SER A 390 14.11 10.97 5.68
C SER A 390 14.31 11.58 4.29
N PHE A 391 15.49 12.17 4.07
CA PHE A 391 15.81 12.85 2.81
C PHE A 391 17.32 12.79 2.49
N PRO A 392 17.71 12.90 1.21
CA PRO A 392 19.12 12.84 0.82
C PRO A 392 19.91 14.00 1.46
N PHE A 393 21.17 13.75 1.80
CA PHE A 393 22.00 14.70 2.55
C PHE A 393 22.21 16.02 1.79
N TYR A 394 21.72 17.12 2.37
CA TYR A 394 21.86 18.49 1.89
C TYR A 394 23.15 19.15 2.41
N ILE A 395 24.04 19.58 1.51
CA ILE A 395 25.16 20.47 1.85
C ILE A 395 24.61 21.91 1.84
N GLY A 396 24.16 22.38 3.00
CA GLY A 396 23.87 23.79 3.27
C GLY A 396 22.46 24.09 3.74
N CYS A 397 22.20 23.96 5.05
CA CYS A 397 21.04 24.62 5.68
C CYS A 397 21.47 26.01 6.21
N ASN A 398 22.33 26.74 5.49
CA ASN A 398 22.96 28.00 5.93
C ASN A 398 22.92 29.17 4.93
N LYS A 399 22.30 29.06 3.75
CA LYS A 399 22.10 30.22 2.85
C LYS A 399 20.72 30.15 2.19
N GLU A 400 20.14 31.34 2.03
CA GLU A 400 18.77 31.63 1.60
C GLU A 400 18.35 30.86 0.35
N PHE A 401 17.18 30.22 0.40
CA PHE A 401 16.55 29.49 -0.70
C PHE A 401 15.09 29.93 -0.85
N PRO A 402 14.51 29.82 -2.06
CA PRO A 402 13.16 30.28 -2.36
C PRO A 402 12.11 29.66 -1.43
N ILE A 403 11.02 30.41 -1.24
CA ILE A 403 10.08 30.33 -0.11
C ILE A 403 9.46 28.92 0.12
N SER A 404 9.49 28.02 -0.87
CA SER A 404 9.03 26.62 -0.73
C SER A 404 10.04 25.67 -0.06
N MET A 405 11.36 25.91 -0.19
CA MET A 405 12.42 25.06 0.39
C MET A 405 12.80 25.46 1.82
N SER A 406 12.64 26.73 2.19
CA SER A 406 12.90 27.20 3.56
C SER A 406 11.89 26.65 4.56
N ARG A 407 10.67 26.30 4.13
CA ARG A 407 9.63 25.73 5.01
C ARG A 407 9.93 24.29 5.44
N LEU A 408 10.60 23.46 4.64
CA LEU A 408 10.92 22.07 5.05
C LEU A 408 12.11 21.98 6.03
N CYS A 409 13.16 22.81 5.90
CA CYS A 409 14.22 22.90 6.93
C CYS A 409 13.69 23.61 8.20
N ASN A 410 12.77 24.59 8.07
CA ASN A 410 12.24 25.33 9.22
C ASN A 410 11.01 24.73 9.91
N TYR A 411 10.14 23.94 9.27
CA TYR A 411 9.05 23.23 9.96
C TYR A 411 9.55 22.01 10.74
N SER A 412 10.70 21.45 10.36
CA SER A 412 11.35 20.40 11.14
C SER A 412 12.10 20.93 12.38
N LEU A 413 12.32 22.26 12.47
CA LEU A 413 13.10 22.91 13.52
C LEU A 413 12.34 24.02 14.27
N ARG A 414 11.13 24.40 13.83
CA ARG A 414 10.27 25.34 14.55
C ARG A 414 9.31 24.62 15.42
#